data_AF-A0A177Y7B0-F1
#
_entry.id   AF-A0A177Y7B0-F1
#
_cell.length_a   1.000
_cell.length_b   1.000
_cell.length_c   1.000
_cell.angle_alpha   90.00
_cell.angle_beta   90.00
_cell.angle_gamma   90.00
#
_symmetry.space_group_name_H-M   'P 1'
#
loop_
_entity.id
_entity.type
_entity.pdbx_description
1 polymer ?
#
loop_
_entity_poly.entity_id
_entity_poly.type
_entity_poly.pdbx_seq_one_letter_code
_entity_poly.pdbx_strand_id
1 'polypeptide(L)'
;MTITTEATSGSTHEVGLRRLYFARFAFAMLWAASLILAGGSSGPALTLLLVVYPLVDAAAVLWQVRNRHNGQGARIAQWINVLVSVVVAVALGWASTVSIATVLVVWGIWAVGSGLPQLVTAVRNRHRGGQVPQMLSGGISIVAGGGFLAQGVRGAAEVGGVAGYAVLGGVFFVVSGVRLSLLQRRSAA
;
A
#
# COMPACT_ATOMS: atom_id res chain seq x y z
N MET A 1 5.10 40.03 -3.12
CA MET A 1 4.90 39.29 -4.39
C MET A 1 5.23 37.83 -4.11
N THR A 2 4.29 37.07 -3.51
CA THR A 2 4.58 35.72 -2.97
C THR A 2 3.48 34.70 -3.28
N ILE A 3 2.36 35.15 -3.87
CA ILE A 3 1.16 34.33 -4.06
C ILE A 3 1.27 33.44 -5.31
N THR A 4 2.10 33.83 -6.30
CA THR A 4 2.17 33.11 -7.58
C THR A 4 2.93 31.79 -7.52
N THR A 5 3.97 31.68 -6.67
CA THR A 5 4.81 30.47 -6.58
C THR A 5 4.11 29.32 -5.86
N GLU A 6 3.29 29.62 -4.86
CA GLU A 6 2.60 28.62 -4.03
C GLU A 6 1.48 27.91 -4.82
N ALA A 7 0.69 28.67 -5.58
CA ALA A 7 -0.40 28.14 -6.41
C ALA A 7 0.08 27.19 -7.53
N THR A 8 1.20 27.51 -8.19
CA THR A 8 1.79 26.66 -9.25
C THR A 8 2.44 25.40 -8.69
N SER A 9 2.99 25.47 -7.46
CA SER A 9 3.57 24.31 -6.78
C SER A 9 2.50 23.29 -6.33
N GLY A 10 1.35 23.77 -5.86
CA GLY A 10 0.21 22.93 -5.45
C GLY A 10 -0.39 22.15 -6.62
N SER A 11 -0.62 22.80 -7.78
CA SER A 11 -1.18 22.14 -8.97
C SER A 11 -0.23 21.08 -9.56
N THR A 12 1.08 21.35 -9.58
CA THR A 12 2.10 20.38 -10.04
C THR A 12 2.16 19.15 -9.15
N HIS A 13 2.10 19.36 -7.82
CA HIS A 13 2.08 18.27 -6.85
C HIS A 13 0.84 17.37 -7.01
N GLU A 14 -0.34 17.97 -7.15
CA GLU A 14 -1.59 17.23 -7.34
C GLU A 14 -1.59 16.41 -8.64
N VAL A 15 -1.06 16.95 -9.74
CA VAL A 15 -0.91 16.19 -10.99
C VAL A 15 0.03 15.01 -10.81
N GLY A 16 1.15 15.20 -10.11
CA GLY A 16 2.08 14.13 -9.78
C GLY A 16 1.44 13.05 -8.90
N LEU A 17 0.71 13.44 -7.85
CA LEU A 17 0.05 12.52 -6.93
C LEU A 17 -1.06 11.71 -7.63
N ARG A 18 -1.81 12.35 -8.54
CA ARG A 18 -2.81 11.67 -9.38
C ARG A 18 -2.15 10.59 -10.23
N ARG A 19 -1.06 10.93 -10.93
CA ARG A 19 -0.30 9.98 -11.76
C ARG A 19 0.23 8.83 -10.93
N LEU A 20 0.74 9.12 -9.73
CA LEU A 20 1.21 8.09 -8.80
C LEU A 20 0.11 7.11 -8.42
N TYR A 21 -1.10 7.58 -8.10
CA TYR A 21 -2.21 6.69 -7.77
C TYR A 21 -2.61 5.78 -8.93
N PHE A 22 -2.70 6.30 -10.16
CA PHE A 22 -2.96 5.45 -11.33
C PHE A 22 -1.84 4.45 -11.60
N ALA A 23 -0.57 4.85 -11.43
CA ALA A 23 0.57 3.95 -11.56
C ALA A 23 0.54 2.82 -10.51
N ARG A 24 0.24 3.16 -9.25
CA ARG A 24 0.08 2.17 -8.16
C ARG A 24 -1.09 1.22 -8.42
N PHE A 25 -2.20 1.71 -8.97
CA PHE A 25 -3.32 0.87 -9.40
C PHE A 25 -2.90 -0.12 -10.48
N ALA A 26 -2.30 0.37 -11.58
CA ALA A 26 -1.87 -0.47 -12.69
C ALA A 26 -0.87 -1.53 -12.23
N PHE A 27 0.12 -1.13 -11.43
CA PHE A 27 1.07 -2.05 -10.82
C PHE A 27 0.38 -3.11 -9.95
N ALA A 28 -0.54 -2.71 -9.06
CA ALA A 28 -1.25 -3.65 -8.19
C ALA A 28 -2.06 -4.69 -8.99
N MET A 29 -2.71 -4.29 -10.07
CA MET A 29 -3.47 -5.21 -10.94
C MET A 29 -2.54 -6.18 -11.67
N LEU A 30 -1.48 -5.66 -12.30
CA LEU A 30 -0.51 -6.49 -13.02
C LEU A 30 0.18 -7.47 -12.07
N TRP A 31 0.60 -6.99 -10.91
CA TRP A 31 1.22 -7.81 -9.89
C TRP A 31 0.30 -8.89 -9.36
N ALA A 32 -0.96 -8.55 -9.04
CA ALA A 32 -1.94 -9.53 -8.58
C ALA A 32 -2.22 -10.60 -9.63
N ALA A 33 -2.37 -10.21 -10.90
CA ALA A 33 -2.52 -11.14 -12.01
C ALA A 33 -1.29 -12.07 -12.13
N SER A 34 -0.07 -11.53 -12.08
CA SER A 34 1.16 -12.32 -12.10
C SER A 34 1.25 -13.31 -10.92
N LEU A 35 0.84 -12.89 -9.72
CA LEU A 35 0.86 -13.76 -8.53
C LEU A 35 -0.19 -14.88 -8.62
N ILE A 36 -1.38 -14.60 -9.16
CA ILE A 36 -2.42 -15.60 -9.41
C ILE A 36 -1.91 -16.62 -10.44
N LEU A 37 -1.32 -16.15 -11.54
CA LEU A 37 -0.74 -17.01 -12.58
C LEU A 37 0.44 -17.84 -12.06
N ALA A 38 1.17 -17.34 -11.06
CA ALA A 38 2.21 -18.12 -10.40
C ALA A 38 1.64 -19.31 -9.60
N GLY A 39 0.38 -19.27 -9.16
CA GLY A 39 -0.40 -20.46 -8.76
C GLY A 39 0.23 -21.39 -7.72
N GLY A 40 0.99 -20.87 -6.76
CA GLY A 40 1.70 -21.68 -5.75
C GLY A 40 3.05 -22.25 -6.21
N SER A 41 3.52 -21.88 -7.40
CA SER A 41 4.89 -22.20 -7.83
C SER A 41 5.92 -21.55 -6.90
N SER A 42 7.01 -22.27 -6.63
CA SER A 42 8.16 -21.76 -5.89
C SER A 42 9.30 -21.41 -6.85
N GLY A 43 10.24 -20.59 -6.38
CA GLY A 43 11.45 -20.26 -7.13
C GLY A 43 11.69 -18.76 -7.36
N PRO A 44 12.62 -18.42 -8.26
CA PRO A 44 13.10 -17.04 -8.43
C PRO A 44 12.01 -16.07 -8.87
N ALA A 45 11.08 -16.50 -9.73
CA ALA A 45 9.99 -15.65 -10.23
C ALA A 45 9.02 -15.24 -9.11
N LEU A 46 8.57 -16.18 -8.28
CA LEU A 46 7.74 -15.86 -7.11
C LEU A 46 8.50 -14.96 -6.13
N THR A 47 9.77 -15.26 -5.87
CA THR A 47 10.62 -14.45 -4.98
C THR A 47 10.71 -13.01 -5.48
N LEU A 48 10.95 -12.82 -6.78
CA LEU A 48 10.97 -11.50 -7.39
C LEU A 48 9.63 -10.78 -7.23
N LEU A 49 8.51 -11.44 -7.48
CA LEU A 49 7.18 -10.85 -7.29
C LEU A 49 6.98 -10.40 -5.84
N LEU A 50 7.28 -11.26 -4.87
CA LEU A 50 7.11 -10.96 -3.45
C LEU A 50 7.98 -9.80 -2.97
N VAL A 51 9.20 -9.67 -3.48
CA VAL A 51 10.14 -8.59 -3.13
C VAL A 51 9.80 -7.28 -3.84
N VAL A 52 9.41 -7.33 -5.11
CA VAL A 52 9.14 -6.12 -5.92
C VAL A 52 7.94 -5.34 -5.38
N TYR A 53 6.90 -6.01 -4.88
CA TYR A 53 5.71 -5.33 -4.36
C TYR A 53 6.01 -4.31 -3.24
N PRO A 54 6.60 -4.71 -2.10
CA PRO A 54 6.92 -3.77 -1.03
C PRO A 54 7.98 -2.73 -1.45
N LEU A 55 8.89 -3.05 -2.38
CA LEU A 55 9.84 -2.05 -2.90
C LEU A 55 9.14 -0.96 -3.75
N VAL A 56 8.19 -1.34 -4.60
CA VAL A 56 7.39 -0.37 -5.36
C VAL A 56 6.55 0.48 -4.42
N ASP A 57 5.99 -0.12 -3.37
CA ASP A 57 5.29 0.63 -2.33
C ASP A 57 6.21 1.65 -1.63
N ALA A 58 7.40 1.21 -1.20
CA ALA A 58 8.41 2.06 -0.59
C ALA A 58 8.81 3.23 -1.51
N ALA A 59 9.05 2.96 -2.80
CA ALA A 59 9.38 3.99 -3.78
C ALA A 59 8.26 5.03 -3.94
N ALA A 60 7.02 4.57 -3.96
CA ALA A 60 5.86 5.46 -4.07
C ALA A 60 5.62 6.28 -2.78
N VAL A 61 5.85 5.73 -1.60
CA VAL A 61 5.80 6.50 -0.34
C VAL A 61 6.96 7.49 -0.27
N LEU A 62 8.17 7.08 -0.65
CA LEU A 62 9.34 7.95 -0.72
C LEU A 62 9.12 9.13 -1.68
N TRP A 63 8.52 8.89 -2.84
CA TRP A 63 8.13 9.96 -3.76
C TRP A 63 7.19 10.95 -3.07
N GLN A 64 6.18 10.47 -2.34
CA GLN A 64 5.26 11.36 -1.62
C GLN A 64 5.98 12.18 -0.55
N VAL A 65 6.89 11.56 0.22
CA VAL A 65 7.70 12.25 1.24
C VAL A 65 8.54 13.38 0.63
N ARG A 66 9.16 13.12 -0.53
CA ARG A 66 10.03 14.10 -1.21
C ARG A 66 9.26 15.25 -1.83
N ASN A 67 8.02 15.02 -2.23
CA ASN A 67 7.23 15.99 -2.98
C ASN A 67 6.14 16.69 -2.15
N ARG A 68 5.86 16.25 -0.90
CA ARG A 68 4.87 16.89 0.00
C ARG A 68 5.52 17.89 0.96
N HIS A 69 4.85 19.02 1.16
CA HIS A 69 5.17 20.02 2.17
C HIS A 69 4.27 19.88 3.41
N ASN A 70 4.25 18.70 4.04
CA ASN A 70 3.43 18.46 5.23
C ASN A 70 4.23 18.67 6.54
N GLY A 71 3.52 18.84 7.66
CA GLY A 71 4.12 18.94 9.00
C GLY A 71 4.96 17.72 9.41
N GLN A 72 5.91 17.94 10.34
CA GLN A 72 6.97 17.00 10.71
C GLN A 72 6.47 15.59 11.11
N GLY A 73 5.35 15.48 11.82
CA GLY A 73 4.79 14.19 12.26
C GLY A 73 4.30 13.29 11.12
N ALA A 74 3.67 13.87 10.08
CA ALA A 74 3.25 13.10 8.90
C ALA A 74 4.45 12.59 8.09
N ARG A 75 5.55 13.36 8.10
CA ARG A 75 6.80 12.99 7.43
C ARG A 75 7.49 11.80 8.10
N ILE A 76 7.53 11.77 9.44
CA ILE A 76 8.13 10.65 10.21
C ILE A 76 7.37 9.35 9.93
N ALA A 77 6.04 9.37 10.02
CA ALA A 77 5.22 8.18 9.75
C ALA A 77 5.44 7.62 8.34
N GLN A 78 5.59 8.47 7.33
CA GLN A 78 5.86 8.03 5.97
C GLN A 78 7.28 7.46 5.79
N TRP A 79 8.29 8.01 6.46
CA TRP A 79 9.63 7.43 6.47
C TRP A 79 9.68 6.07 7.15
N ILE A 80 8.96 5.90 8.26
CA ILE A 80 8.81 4.60 8.92
C ILE A 80 8.19 3.60 7.95
N ASN A 81 7.17 4.00 7.19
CA ASN A 81 6.56 3.14 6.18
C ASN A 81 7.58 2.71 5.11
N VAL A 82 8.39 3.63 4.58
CA VAL A 82 9.47 3.29 3.63
C VAL A 82 10.43 2.25 4.23
N LEU A 83 10.88 2.46 5.48
CA LEU A 83 11.79 1.53 6.16
C LEU A 83 11.15 0.15 6.35
N VAL A 84 9.90 0.11 6.83
CA VAL A 84 9.15 -1.13 7.04
C VAL A 84 8.99 -1.88 5.72
N SER A 85 8.64 -1.19 4.63
CA SER A 85 8.49 -1.83 3.32
C SER A 85 9.81 -2.41 2.81
N VAL A 86 10.95 -1.76 3.04
CA VAL A 86 12.27 -2.35 2.71
C VAL A 86 12.58 -3.57 3.56
N VAL A 87 12.32 -3.52 4.87
CA VAL A 87 12.52 -4.67 5.77
C VAL A 87 11.63 -5.85 5.37
N VAL A 88 10.37 -5.58 5.02
CA VAL A 88 9.42 -6.59 4.55
C VAL A 88 9.87 -7.19 3.21
N ALA A 89 10.44 -6.39 2.30
CA ALA A 89 10.99 -6.91 1.05
C ALA A 89 12.11 -7.95 1.32
N VAL A 90 13.04 -7.63 2.22
CA VAL A 90 14.10 -8.57 2.62
C VAL A 90 13.51 -9.81 3.30
N ALA A 91 12.57 -9.63 4.23
CA ALA A 91 11.94 -10.72 4.96
C ALA A 91 11.15 -11.66 4.03
N LEU A 92 10.46 -11.13 3.02
CA LEU A 92 9.75 -11.93 2.02
C LEU A 92 10.70 -12.66 1.07
N GLY A 93 11.82 -12.02 0.70
CA GLY A 93 12.86 -12.66 -0.12
C GLY A 93 13.53 -13.83 0.60
N TRP A 94 13.71 -13.74 1.92
CA TRP A 94 14.15 -14.86 2.75
C TRP A 94 13.02 -15.89 2.94
N ALA A 95 11.81 -15.46 3.27
CA ALA A 95 10.69 -16.36 3.53
C ALA A 95 10.35 -17.23 2.31
N SER A 96 10.51 -16.70 1.10
CA SER A 96 10.28 -17.43 -0.14
C SER A 96 11.28 -18.57 -0.38
N THR A 97 12.47 -18.55 0.25
CA THR A 97 13.42 -19.67 0.21
C THR A 97 13.10 -20.75 1.24
N VAL A 98 12.24 -20.43 2.22
CA VAL A 98 11.84 -21.37 3.28
C VAL A 98 10.58 -22.12 2.87
N SER A 99 9.46 -21.42 2.69
CA SER A 99 8.18 -22.00 2.27
C SER A 99 7.12 -20.94 2.00
N ILE A 100 6.09 -21.30 1.24
CA ILE A 100 4.91 -20.44 1.03
C ILE A 100 4.20 -20.12 2.35
N ALA A 101 4.14 -21.09 3.26
CA ALA A 101 3.62 -20.87 4.61
C ALA A 101 4.35 -19.74 5.34
N THR A 102 5.70 -19.69 5.24
CA THR A 102 6.51 -18.62 5.85
C THR A 102 6.22 -17.27 5.19
N VAL A 103 6.05 -17.23 3.87
CA VAL A 103 5.64 -16.02 3.13
C VAL A 103 4.31 -15.49 3.65
N LEU A 104 3.31 -16.35 3.84
CA LEU A 104 2.00 -15.98 4.37
C LEU A 104 2.07 -15.44 5.80
N VAL A 105 2.93 -16.01 6.66
CA VAL A 105 3.17 -15.50 8.01
C VAL A 105 3.74 -14.09 7.97
N VAL A 106 4.83 -13.88 7.21
CA VAL A 106 5.48 -12.56 7.09
C VAL A 106 4.52 -11.53 6.51
N TRP A 107 3.79 -11.90 5.45
CA TRP A 107 2.79 -11.04 4.84
C TRP A 107 1.64 -10.70 5.81
N GLY A 108 1.15 -11.70 6.55
CA GLY A 108 0.10 -11.53 7.54
C GLY A 108 0.50 -10.57 8.65
N ILE A 109 1.72 -10.71 9.19
CA ILE A 109 2.28 -9.80 10.20
C ILE A 109 2.35 -8.37 9.65
N TRP A 110 2.82 -8.20 8.42
CA TRP A 110 2.91 -6.88 7.79
C TRP A 110 1.53 -6.23 7.58
N ALA A 111 0.54 -7.00 7.12
CA ALA A 111 -0.82 -6.50 6.94
C ALA A 111 -1.45 -6.08 8.30
N VAL A 112 -1.35 -6.90 9.34
CA VAL A 112 -1.82 -6.51 10.68
C VAL A 112 -1.06 -5.29 11.21
N GLY A 113 0.26 -5.27 11.05
CA GLY A 113 1.13 -4.20 11.51
C GLY A 113 0.89 -2.85 10.81
N SER A 114 0.45 -2.88 9.55
CA SER A 114 0.09 -1.66 8.81
C SER A 114 -1.36 -1.23 9.04
N GLY A 115 -2.30 -2.17 9.16
CA GLY A 115 -3.71 -1.90 9.40
C GLY A 115 -4.04 -1.40 10.81
N LEU A 116 -3.37 -1.93 11.83
CA LEU A 116 -3.68 -1.61 13.23
C LEU A 116 -3.45 -0.12 13.57
N PRO A 117 -2.29 0.51 13.26
CA PRO A 117 -2.11 1.94 13.48
C PRO A 117 -3.11 2.80 12.71
N GLN A 118 -3.45 2.39 11.48
CA GLN A 118 -4.42 3.08 10.64
C GLN A 118 -5.82 3.07 11.26
N LEU A 119 -6.27 1.89 11.73
CA LEU A 119 -7.56 1.71 12.39
C LEU A 119 -7.62 2.47 13.71
N VAL A 120 -6.60 2.34 14.57
CA VAL A 120 -6.53 3.06 15.85
C VAL A 120 -6.60 4.56 15.63
N THR A 121 -5.83 5.08 14.66
CA THR A 121 -5.83 6.51 14.32
C THR A 121 -7.20 6.97 13.83
N ALA A 122 -7.86 6.18 12.97
CA ALA A 122 -9.18 6.52 12.44
C ALA A 122 -10.25 6.50 13.54
N VAL A 123 -10.23 5.51 14.43
CA VAL A 123 -11.14 5.38 15.58
C VAL A 123 -10.96 6.53 16.56
N ARG A 124 -9.71 6.85 16.94
CA ARG A 124 -9.42 7.99 17.83
C ARG A 124 -9.88 9.32 17.24
N ASN A 125 -9.82 9.47 15.92
CA ASN A 125 -10.20 10.71 15.24
C ASN A 125 -11.63 10.72 14.71
N ARG A 126 -12.47 9.71 15.00
CA ARG A 126 -13.80 9.54 14.38
C ARG A 126 -14.74 10.75 14.50
N HIS A 127 -14.61 11.51 15.60
CA HIS A 127 -15.34 12.76 15.84
C HIS A 127 -15.10 13.88 14.81
N ARG A 128 -14.01 13.82 14.02
CA ARG A 128 -13.65 14.84 13.02
C ARG A 128 -14.33 14.61 11.66
N GLY A 129 -15.10 13.54 11.51
CA GLY A 129 -15.71 13.15 10.24
C GLY A 129 -14.68 12.60 9.23
N GLY A 130 -15.17 11.93 8.18
CA GLY A 130 -14.36 11.45 7.05
C GLY A 130 -13.42 10.26 7.32
N GLN A 131 -13.43 9.68 8.51
CA GLN A 131 -12.51 8.58 8.91
C GLN A 131 -12.98 7.18 8.49
N VAL A 132 -14.24 7.03 8.07
CA VAL A 132 -14.83 5.71 7.72
C VAL A 132 -13.99 4.94 6.68
N PRO A 133 -13.52 5.55 5.56
CA PRO A 133 -12.68 4.82 4.61
C PRO A 133 -11.38 4.30 5.22
N GLN A 134 -10.79 5.08 6.14
CA GLN A 134 -9.57 4.70 6.84
C GLN A 134 -9.81 3.57 7.85
N MET A 135 -10.96 3.56 8.54
CA MET A 135 -11.37 2.45 9.41
C MET A 135 -11.57 1.16 8.61
N LEU A 136 -12.30 1.23 7.50
CA LEU A 136 -12.56 0.07 6.65
C LEU A 136 -11.26 -0.50 6.08
N SER A 137 -10.37 0.36 5.58
CA SER A 137 -9.06 -0.03 5.06
C SER A 137 -8.21 -0.72 6.14
N GLY A 138 -8.11 -0.13 7.34
CA GLY A 138 -7.37 -0.74 8.44
C GLY A 138 -7.98 -2.05 8.92
N GLY A 139 -9.31 -2.12 9.02
CA GLY A 139 -10.04 -3.32 9.41
C GLY A 139 -9.86 -4.48 8.42
N ILE A 140 -10.01 -4.22 7.11
CA ILE A 140 -9.76 -5.21 6.06
C ILE A 140 -8.33 -5.75 6.16
N SER A 141 -7.35 -4.87 6.38
CA SER A 141 -5.95 -5.25 6.48
C SER A 141 -5.67 -6.16 7.69
N ILE A 142 -6.25 -5.85 8.85
CA ILE A 142 -6.12 -6.70 10.04
C ILE A 142 -6.80 -8.07 9.83
N VAL A 143 -8.01 -8.11 9.26
CA VAL A 143 -8.74 -9.36 9.02
C VAL A 143 -8.02 -10.23 7.99
N ALA A 144 -7.64 -9.65 6.85
CA ALA A 144 -6.88 -10.35 5.81
C ALA A 144 -5.53 -10.83 6.34
N GLY A 145 -4.81 -9.97 7.07
CA GLY A 145 -3.52 -10.29 7.68
C GLY A 145 -3.60 -11.42 8.69
N GLY A 146 -4.60 -11.39 9.58
CA GLY A 146 -4.89 -12.48 10.51
C GLY A 146 -5.23 -13.79 9.78
N GLY A 147 -5.98 -13.70 8.68
CA GLY A 147 -6.25 -14.84 7.80
C GLY A 147 -5.00 -15.42 7.14
N PHE A 148 -4.07 -14.60 6.66
CA PHE A 148 -2.80 -15.07 6.08
C PHE A 148 -1.90 -15.70 7.14
N LEU A 149 -1.80 -15.08 8.32
CA LEU A 149 -1.06 -15.64 9.44
C LEU A 149 -1.60 -17.03 9.83
N ALA A 150 -2.93 -17.13 9.96
CA ALA A 150 -3.63 -18.37 10.25
C ALA A 150 -3.42 -19.45 9.18
N GLN A 151 -3.37 -19.09 7.90
CA GLN A 151 -3.08 -20.00 6.79
C GLN A 151 -1.62 -20.46 6.80
N GLY A 152 -0.68 -19.54 7.01
CA GLY A 152 0.74 -19.84 7.10
C GLY A 152 1.08 -20.77 8.24
N VAL A 153 0.55 -20.52 9.45
CA VAL A 153 0.75 -21.41 10.62
C VAL A 153 0.17 -22.81 10.38
N ARG A 154 -0.88 -22.94 9.57
CA ARG A 154 -1.47 -24.23 9.18
C ARG A 154 -0.79 -24.90 7.98
N GLY A 155 0.29 -24.32 7.45
CA GLY A 155 1.07 -24.92 6.37
C GLY A 155 0.43 -24.77 4.97
N ALA A 156 -0.36 -23.71 4.73
CA ALA A 156 -0.93 -23.46 3.42
C ALA A 156 0.15 -23.32 2.33
N ALA A 157 -0.16 -23.81 1.13
CA ALA A 157 0.77 -23.88 0.00
C ALA A 157 0.47 -22.87 -1.11
N GLU A 158 -0.47 -21.94 -0.91
CA GLU A 158 -0.88 -20.99 -1.94
C GLU A 158 -0.94 -19.55 -1.42
N VAL A 159 -0.58 -18.61 -2.30
CA VAL A 159 -0.59 -17.16 -2.03
C VAL A 159 -1.74 -16.42 -2.71
N GLY A 160 -2.72 -17.14 -3.27
CA GLY A 160 -3.82 -16.51 -4.04
C GLY A 160 -4.59 -15.44 -3.26
N GLY A 161 -4.80 -15.66 -1.96
CA GLY A 161 -5.45 -14.66 -1.10
C GLY A 161 -4.68 -13.33 -1.00
N VAL A 162 -3.34 -13.37 -1.10
CA VAL A 162 -2.49 -12.17 -1.11
C VAL A 162 -2.74 -11.32 -2.36
N ALA A 163 -2.93 -11.97 -3.52
CA ALA A 163 -3.30 -11.26 -4.74
C ALA A 163 -4.65 -10.55 -4.60
N GLY A 164 -5.65 -11.22 -4.03
CA GLY A 164 -6.97 -10.63 -3.76
C GLY A 164 -6.88 -9.40 -2.84
N TYR A 165 -6.03 -9.46 -1.81
CA TYR A 165 -5.74 -8.31 -0.96
C TYR A 165 -5.11 -7.14 -1.73
N ALA A 166 -4.16 -7.40 -2.62
CA ALA A 166 -3.57 -6.38 -3.48
C ALA A 166 -4.59 -5.75 -4.45
N VAL A 167 -5.55 -6.54 -4.94
CA VAL A 167 -6.64 -6.02 -5.79
C VAL A 167 -7.48 -4.98 -5.05
N LEU A 168 -7.87 -5.28 -3.80
CA LEU A 168 -8.59 -4.32 -2.95
C LEU A 168 -7.77 -3.03 -2.74
N GLY A 169 -6.46 -3.15 -2.50
CA GLY A 169 -5.53 -2.02 -2.47
C GLY A 169 -5.56 -1.18 -3.75
N GLY A 170 -5.57 -1.85 -4.92
CA GLY A 170 -5.71 -1.22 -6.23
C GLY A 170 -6.98 -0.37 -6.35
N VAL A 171 -8.12 -0.89 -5.89
CA VAL A 171 -9.40 -0.15 -5.89
C VAL A 171 -9.27 1.17 -5.13
N PHE A 172 -8.61 1.18 -3.97
CA PHE A 172 -8.36 2.42 -3.23
C PHE A 172 -7.49 3.42 -4.00
N PHE A 173 -6.47 2.95 -4.74
CA PHE A 173 -5.64 3.84 -5.55
C PHE A 173 -6.42 4.46 -6.71
N VAL A 174 -7.20 3.68 -7.47
CA VAL A 174 -7.96 4.24 -8.59
C VAL A 174 -9.04 5.21 -8.10
N VAL A 175 -9.74 4.89 -7.00
CA VAL A 175 -10.71 5.82 -6.38
C VAL A 175 -10.03 7.13 -5.97
N SER A 176 -8.83 7.06 -5.39
CA SER A 176 -8.05 8.25 -5.00
C SER A 176 -7.63 9.08 -6.22
N GLY A 177 -7.20 8.43 -7.31
CA GLY A 177 -6.84 9.08 -8.58
C GLY A 177 -8.04 9.76 -9.27
N VAL A 178 -9.19 9.08 -9.31
CA VAL A 178 -10.44 9.63 -9.85
C VAL A 178 -10.90 10.83 -9.03
N ARG A 179 -10.91 10.72 -7.70
CA ARG A 179 -11.28 11.85 -6.81
C ARG A 179 -10.40 13.08 -7.08
N LEU A 180 -9.10 12.90 -7.21
CA LEU A 180 -8.18 14.01 -7.50
C LEU A 180 -8.41 14.60 -8.90
N SER A 181 -8.78 13.77 -9.88
CA SER A 181 -9.15 14.23 -11.22
C SER A 181 -10.41 15.11 -11.22
N LEU A 182 -11.41 14.73 -10.42
CA LEU A 182 -12.66 15.50 -10.28
C LEU A 182 -12.42 16.85 -9.58
N LEU A 183 -11.56 16.89 -8.55
CA LEU A 183 -11.21 18.12 -7.86
C LEU A 183 -10.45 19.11 -8.75
N GLN A 184 -9.54 18.61 -9.60
CA GLN A 184 -8.82 19.44 -10.57
C GLN A 184 -9.76 20.07 -11.61
N ARG A 185 -10.73 19.31 -12.12
CA ARG A 185 -11.74 19.83 -13.06
C ARG A 185 -12.58 20.94 -12.45
N ARG A 186 -12.96 20.80 -11.17
CA ARG A 186 -13.72 21.83 -10.43
C ARG A 186 -12.93 23.10 -10.14
N SER A 187 -11.60 23.02 -10.10
CA SER A 187 -10.75 24.18 -9.83
C SER A 187 -10.38 24.95 -11.11
N ALA A 188 -10.66 24.35 -12.28
CA ALA A 188 -10.40 24.93 -13.61
C ALA A 188 -11.67 25.47 -14.29
N ALA A 189 -12.84 25.28 -13.68
CA ALA A 189 -14.15 25.76 -14.13
C ALA A 189 -14.59 26.94 -13.25
#